data_AF-A0ABD3ND23-F1
#
_entry.id   AF-A0ABD3ND23-F1
#
_cell.length_a   1.000
_cell.length_b   1.000
_cell.length_c   1.000
_cell.angle_alpha   90.00
_cell.angle_beta   90.00
_cell.angle_gamma   90.00
#
_symmetry.space_group_name_H-M   'P 1'
#
loop_
_entity.id
_entity.type
_entity.pdbx_description
1 polymer ?
#
loop_
_entity_poly.entity_id
_entity_poly.type
_entity_poly.pdbx_seq_one_letter_code
_entity_poly.pdbx_strand_id
1 'polypeptide(L)'
;MVKVWYEPPPYGPGTSLNRPSYGVIEAKPFFIQQLSRRPQGMLIAGSVGAIMAIAYIPIMVREKGLPFTISPEYQAAQRAYMRYHNMNPIFGISSRSARAADGDH
;
A
#
# COMPACT_ATOMS: atom_id res chain seq x y z
N MET A 1 -33.99 51.99 -4.63
CA MET A 1 -33.77 50.53 -4.57
C MET A 1 -32.30 50.28 -4.91
N VAL A 2 -31.48 49.99 -3.91
CA VAL A 2 -30.02 49.85 -4.07
C VAL A 2 -29.72 48.41 -4.51
N LYS A 3 -29.05 48.24 -5.66
CA LYS A 3 -28.60 46.92 -6.13
C LYS A 3 -27.24 46.62 -5.50
N VAL A 4 -27.20 45.65 -4.60
CA VAL A 4 -25.95 45.14 -4.02
C VAL A 4 -25.47 44.00 -4.91
N TRP A 5 -24.30 44.17 -5.52
CA TRP A 5 -23.61 43.10 -6.21
C TRP A 5 -22.87 42.24 -5.18
N TYR A 6 -23.21 40.96 -5.12
CA TYR A 6 -22.47 39.98 -4.32
C TYR A 6 -21.48 39.28 -5.24
N GLU A 7 -20.19 39.55 -5.06
CA GLU A 7 -19.17 38.72 -5.68
C GLU A 7 -19.07 37.41 -4.90
N PRO A 8 -19.28 36.24 -5.55
CA PRO A 8 -19.07 34.98 -4.88
C PRO A 8 -17.60 34.88 -4.46
N PRO A 9 -17.32 34.38 -3.24
CA PRO A 9 -15.95 34.26 -2.76
C PRO A 9 -15.11 33.45 -3.75
N PRO A 10 -13.87 33.90 -4.05
CA PRO A 10 -13.05 33.37 -5.15
C PRO A 10 -12.64 31.89 -5.02
N TYR A 11 -12.95 31.27 -3.89
CA TYR A 11 -12.59 29.88 -3.60
C TYR A 11 -13.85 29.14 -3.14
N GLY A 12 -14.35 28.23 -3.99
CA GLY A 12 -15.33 27.23 -3.57
C GLY A 12 -14.78 26.39 -2.40
N PRO A 13 -15.64 25.74 -1.61
CA PRO A 13 -15.21 25.00 -0.43
C PRO A 13 -14.32 23.82 -0.86
N GLY A 14 -13.00 24.05 -0.86
CA GLY A 14 -12.03 22.99 -0.81
C GLY A 14 -12.35 22.19 0.45
N THR A 15 -12.62 20.89 0.27
CA THR A 15 -13.04 19.91 1.28
C THR A 15 -12.66 20.33 2.70
N SER A 16 -13.69 20.44 3.56
CA SER A 16 -13.71 20.98 4.92
C SER A 16 -12.91 20.20 5.97
N LEU A 17 -11.74 19.68 5.61
CA LEU A 17 -10.88 18.93 6.52
C LEU A 17 -9.82 19.79 7.22
N ASN A 18 -9.68 21.09 6.88
CA ASN A 18 -8.58 21.88 7.48
C ASN A 18 -8.78 23.41 7.64
N ARG A 19 -10.00 23.96 7.60
CA ARG A 19 -10.21 25.40 7.89
C ARG A 19 -11.44 25.63 8.78
N PRO A 20 -11.35 26.43 9.85
CA PRO A 20 -12.53 27.01 10.47
C PRO A 20 -13.09 28.08 9.51
N SER A 21 -14.41 28.06 9.31
CA SER A 21 -15.09 28.92 8.34
C SER A 21 -15.00 30.41 8.69
N TYR A 22 -14.81 30.75 9.97
CA TYR A 22 -14.42 32.08 10.48
C TYR A 22 -13.77 31.89 11.86
N GLY A 23 -12.49 32.26 12.02
CA GLY A 23 -11.81 32.21 13.32
C GLY A 23 -10.29 32.43 13.22
N VAL A 24 -9.72 33.09 14.23
CA VAL A 24 -8.26 33.29 14.38
C VAL A 24 -7.63 31.93 14.66
N ILE A 25 -6.73 31.47 13.77
CA ILE A 25 -6.09 30.15 13.87
C ILE A 25 -4.80 30.31 14.67
N GLU A 26 -4.70 29.63 15.83
CA GLU A 26 -3.43 29.45 16.54
C GLU A 26 -2.37 28.89 15.59
N ALA A 27 -1.15 29.43 15.69
CA ALA A 27 -0.05 29.09 14.80
C ALA A 27 0.23 27.57 14.81
N LYS A 28 -0.33 26.84 13.84
CA LYS A 28 0.02 25.44 13.62
C LYS A 28 1.52 25.36 13.34
N PRO A 29 2.22 24.30 13.78
CA PRO A 29 3.63 24.09 13.46
C PRO A 29 3.88 24.30 11.97
N PHE A 30 4.91 25.08 11.63
CA PHE A 30 5.20 25.48 10.25
C PHE A 30 5.26 24.27 9.29
N PHE A 31 5.80 23.15 9.76
CA PHE A 31 5.87 21.92 8.98
C PHE A 31 4.49 21.35 8.61
N ILE A 32 3.50 21.39 9.51
CA ILE A 32 2.13 20.91 9.25
C ILE A 32 1.44 21.82 8.23
N GLN A 33 1.69 23.12 8.31
CA GLN A 33 1.17 24.07 7.33
C GLN A 33 1.77 23.82 5.94
N GLN A 34 3.05 23.49 5.85
CA GLN A 34 3.68 23.13 4.57
C GLN A 34 3.17 21.79 4.04
N LEU A 35 2.98 20.80 4.92
CA LEU A 35 2.50 19.48 4.55
C LEU A 35 1.06 19.54 4.02
N SER A 36 0.18 20.27 4.71
CA SER A 36 -1.23 20.42 4.32
C SER A 36 -1.45 21.16 2.98
N ARG A 37 -0.45 21.91 2.50
CA ARG A 37 -0.48 22.60 1.20
C ARG A 37 0.03 21.72 0.05
N ARG A 38 0.61 20.55 0.33
CA ARG A 38 1.13 19.64 -0.70
C ARG A 38 0.00 18.86 -1.36
N PRO A 39 0.16 18.44 -2.62
CA PRO A 39 -0.79 17.54 -3.28
C PRO A 39 -0.99 16.26 -2.48
N GLN A 40 -2.25 15.87 -2.24
CA GLN A 40 -2.59 14.70 -1.41
C GLN A 40 -1.92 13.41 -1.89
N GLY A 41 -1.87 13.18 -3.21
CA GLY A 41 -1.22 11.99 -3.78
C GLY A 41 0.27 11.89 -3.43
N MET A 42 0.97 13.02 -3.36
CA MET A 42 2.39 13.05 -2.98
C MET A 42 2.59 12.68 -1.51
N LEU A 43 1.70 13.14 -0.63
CA LEU A 43 1.75 12.81 0.80
C LEU A 43 1.43 11.34 1.05
N ILE A 44 0.46 10.80 0.34
CA ILE A 44 0.08 9.39 0.43
C ILE A 44 1.24 8.51 -0.05
N ALA A 45 1.79 8.80 -1.24
CA ALA A 45 2.92 8.05 -1.79
C ALA A 45 4.15 8.11 -0.88
N GLY A 46 4.47 9.30 -0.34
CA GLY A 46 5.56 9.48 0.61
C GLY A 46 5.37 8.68 1.90
N SER A 47 4.15 8.70 2.45
CA SER A 47 3.81 7.94 3.67
C SER A 47 3.90 6.42 3.43
N VAL A 48 3.36 5.93 2.32
CA VAL A 48 3.41 4.51 1.96
C VAL A 48 4.86 4.06 1.77
N GLY A 49 5.66 4.82 1.02
CA GLY A 49 7.08 4.51 0.82
C GLY A 49 7.87 4.48 2.13
N ALA A 50 7.62 5.43 3.04
CA ALA A 50 8.26 5.46 4.35
C ALA A 50 7.90 4.24 5.20
N ILE A 51 6.62 3.85 5.22
CA ILE A 51 6.17 2.66 5.95
C ILE A 51 6.80 1.39 5.38
N MET A 52 6.86 1.26 4.06
CA MET A 52 7.53 0.12 3.41
C MET A 52 9.01 0.03 3.77
N ALA A 53 9.71 1.17 3.77
CA ALA A 53 11.13 1.21 4.14
C ALA A 53 11.36 0.79 5.60
N ILE A 54 10.51 1.23 6.53
CA ILE A 54 10.58 0.84 7.94
C ILE A 54 10.27 -0.66 8.11
N ALA A 55 9.25 -1.16 7.41
CA ALA A 55 8.88 -2.58 7.45
C ALA A 55 9.97 -3.50 6.88
N TYR A 56 10.84 -2.98 6.02
CA TYR A 56 11.98 -3.72 5.46
C TYR A 56 13.14 -3.92 6.44
N ILE A 57 13.28 -3.05 7.46
CA ILE A 57 14.35 -3.12 8.46
C ILE A 57 14.40 -4.48 9.18
N PRO A 58 13.30 -5.03 9.76
CA PRO A 58 13.36 -6.32 10.43
C PRO A 58 13.70 -7.48 9.49
N ILE A 59 13.29 -7.40 8.22
CA ILE A 59 13.67 -8.39 7.19
C ILE A 59 15.19 -8.36 7.02
N MET A 60 15.77 -7.18 6.80
CA MET A 60 17.21 -7.01 6.60
C MET A 60 18.08 -7.38 7.82
N VAL A 61 17.62 -7.05 9.02
CA VAL A 61 18.41 -7.22 10.25
C VAL A 61 18.29 -8.64 10.81
N ARG A 62 17.11 -9.26 10.72
CA ARG A 62 16.82 -10.55 11.35
C ARG A 62 16.98 -11.72 10.39
N GLU A 63 16.65 -11.54 9.12
CA GLU A 63 16.80 -12.54 8.08
C GLU A 63 17.94 -12.09 7.15
N LYS A 64 19.19 -12.42 7.51
CA LYS A 64 20.38 -12.15 6.68
C LYS A 64 20.38 -12.88 5.33
N GLY A 65 19.30 -13.60 5.01
CA GLY A 65 19.05 -14.32 3.77
C GLY A 65 17.55 -14.35 3.50
N LEU A 66 17.16 -14.94 2.36
CA LEU A 66 15.75 -15.21 2.07
C LEU A 66 15.15 -16.09 3.20
N PRO A 67 13.88 -15.87 3.59
CA PRO A 67 13.20 -16.75 4.52
C PRO A 67 13.37 -18.21 4.08
N PHE A 68 13.57 -19.15 5.01
CA PHE A 68 13.76 -20.57 4.66
C PHE A 68 12.58 -21.11 3.84
N THR A 69 11.39 -20.52 3.99
CA THR A 69 10.19 -20.85 3.22
C THR A 69 10.30 -20.51 1.72
N ILE A 70 11.28 -19.71 1.33
CA ILE A 70 11.57 -19.32 -0.05
C ILE A 70 12.72 -20.18 -0.62
N SER A 71 13.34 -21.06 0.18
CA SER A 71 14.38 -21.95 -0.32
C SER A 71 13.80 -22.89 -1.41
N PRO A 72 14.58 -23.21 -2.46
CA PRO A 72 14.13 -24.14 -3.51
C PRO A 72 13.70 -25.49 -2.95
N GLU A 73 14.40 -25.98 -1.92
CA GLU A 73 14.12 -27.26 -1.26
C GLU A 73 12.79 -27.21 -0.51
N TYR A 74 12.53 -26.13 0.23
CA TYR A 74 11.28 -25.95 0.94
C TYR A 74 10.09 -25.84 -0.03
N GLN A 75 10.26 -25.07 -1.11
CA GLN A 75 9.24 -24.93 -2.16
C GLN A 75 8.96 -26.27 -2.84
N ALA A 76 9.99 -27.05 -3.17
CA ALA A 76 9.83 -28.38 -3.75
C ALA A 76 9.11 -29.35 -2.80
N ALA A 77 9.48 -29.35 -1.51
CA ALA A 77 8.83 -30.17 -0.49
C ALA A 77 7.35 -29.78 -0.29
N GLN A 78 7.05 -28.49 -0.22
CA GLN A 78 5.68 -27.99 -0.10
C GLN A 78 4.83 -28.37 -1.31
N ARG A 79 5.40 -28.27 -2.51
CA ARG A 79 4.74 -28.69 -3.77
C ARG A 79 4.45 -30.19 -3.79
N ALA A 80 5.40 -31.02 -3.37
CA ALA A 80 5.22 -32.47 -3.26
C ALA A 80 4.13 -32.82 -2.23
N TYR A 81 4.13 -32.14 -1.08
CA TYR A 81 3.10 -32.29 -0.05
C TYR A 81 1.70 -31.93 -0.58
N MET A 82 1.56 -30.80 -1.27
CA MET A 82 0.30 -30.39 -1.88
C MET A 82 -0.20 -31.41 -2.91
N ARG A 83 0.71 -31.95 -3.73
CA ARG A 83 0.39 -33.02 -4.70
C ARG A 83 -0.08 -34.31 -4.03
N TYR A 84 0.62 -34.73 -2.98
CA TYR A 84 0.27 -35.93 -2.22
C TYR A 84 -1.12 -35.81 -1.58
N HIS A 85 -1.47 -34.62 -1.08
CA HIS A 85 -2.79 -34.34 -0.50
C HIS A 85 -3.83 -33.86 -1.52
N ASN A 86 -3.54 -33.93 -2.82
CA ASN A 86 -4.44 -33.53 -3.90
C ASN A 86 -5.02 -32.11 -3.74
N MET A 87 -4.23 -31.18 -3.20
CA MET A 87 -4.65 -29.80 -2.98
C MET A 87 -4.75 -29.07 -4.33
N ASN A 88 -5.88 -28.40 -4.55
CA ASN A 88 -6.18 -27.67 -5.79
C ASN A 88 -6.03 -28.54 -7.07
N PRO A 89 -6.88 -29.57 -7.25
CA PRO A 89 -6.72 -30.59 -8.29
C PRO A 89 -7.14 -30.15 -9.70
N ILE A 90 -7.80 -29.00 -9.86
CA ILE A 90 -8.29 -28.54 -11.16
C ILE A 90 -7.28 -27.59 -11.82
N PHE A 91 -6.77 -26.62 -11.06
CA PHE A 91 -5.91 -25.55 -11.60
C PHE A 91 -4.53 -25.48 -10.93
N GLY A 92 -4.33 -26.24 -9.84
CA GLY A 92 -3.12 -26.19 -9.04
C GLY A 92 -2.09 -27.25 -9.43
N ILE A 93 -1.07 -27.35 -8.60
CA ILE A 93 0.07 -28.25 -8.82
C ILE A 93 -0.28 -29.74 -8.76
N SER A 94 -1.45 -30.07 -8.18
CA SER A 94 -2.01 -31.42 -8.15
C SER A 94 -2.80 -31.78 -9.41
N SER A 95 -3.03 -30.82 -10.31
CA SER A 95 -3.81 -31.03 -11.52
C SER A 95 -3.16 -32.01 -12.49
N ARG A 96 -4.00 -32.64 -13.31
CA ARG A 96 -3.55 -33.61 -14.31
C ARG A 96 -2.59 -32.99 -15.33
N SER A 97 -2.85 -31.75 -15.75
CA SER A 97 -1.99 -30.98 -16.65
C SER A 97 -0.64 -30.69 -16.01
N ALA A 98 -0.61 -30.27 -14.74
CA ALA A 98 0.64 -30.01 -14.02
C ALA A 98 1.49 -31.27 -13.79
N ARG A 99 0.86 -32.44 -13.61
CA ARG A 99 1.59 -33.72 -13.50
C ARG A 99 2.11 -34.23 -14.85
N ALA A 100 1.37 -34.00 -15.93
CA ALA A 100 1.81 -34.34 -17.27
C ALA A 100 3.04 -33.51 -17.69
N ALA A 101 3.04 -32.21 -17.39
CA ALA A 101 4.16 -31.32 -17.69
C ALA A 101 5.48 -31.68 -16.96
N ASP A 102 5.39 -32.27 -15.76
CA ASP A 102 6.57 -32.71 -15.00
C ASP A 102 7.15 -34.05 -15.49
N GLY A 103 6.39 -34.83 -16.29
CA GLY A 103 6.82 -36.13 -16.80
C GLY A 103 7.59 -36.10 -18.12
N ASP A 104 7.67 -34.92 -18.75
CA ASP A 104 8.36 -34.69 -20.04
C ASP A 104 9.82 -34.22 -19.87
N HIS A 105 10.41 -34.40 -18.68
CA HIS A 105 11.80 -34.06 -18.34
C HIS A 105 12.64 -35.29 -17.99
#